data_AF-A0A382Y6I1-F1
#
_entry.id   AF-A0A382Y6I1-F1
#
_cell.length_a   1.000
_cell.length_b   1.000
_cell.length_c   1.000
_cell.angle_alpha   90.00
_cell.angle_beta   90.00
_cell.angle_gamma   90.00
#
_symmetry.space_group_name_H-M   'P 1'
#
loop_
_entity.id
_entity.type
_entity.pdbx_description
1 polymer ?
#
loop_
_entity_poly.entity_id
_entity_poly.type
_entity_poly.pdbx_seq_one_letter_code
_entity_poly.pdbx_strand_id
1 'polypeptide(L)'
;MLDALGYKHKRQHHYSEIPFLPVRLFKMFDLYSVPKGDIVKTMTSSGTSGQNVSKIFLDKETALNQSKALTKIVSTYLGSKRTPMIIIDSPAVLKNRKMFSARGAGILGFSIFGTKRIYALDENMELKVDDILAFMQQNENNRIFIFGFTFMI
;
A
#
# COMPACT_ATOMS: atom_id res chain seq x y z
N MET A 1 14.85 -26.88 5.24
CA MET A 1 13.90 -27.14 4.14
C MET A 1 14.63 -27.37 2.83
N LEU A 2 15.39 -26.40 2.31
CA LEU A 2 16.17 -26.58 1.07
C LEU A 2 17.13 -27.77 1.17
N ASP A 3 17.80 -27.94 2.33
CA ASP A 3 18.67 -29.10 2.57
C ASP A 3 17.91 -30.44 2.53
N ALA A 4 16.69 -30.47 3.09
CA ALA A 4 15.83 -31.66 3.08
C ALA A 4 15.33 -32.01 1.66
N LEU A 5 15.22 -31.01 0.79
CA LEU A 5 14.91 -31.19 -0.63
C LEU A 5 16.18 -31.47 -1.48
N GLY A 6 17.36 -31.50 -0.87
CA GLY A 6 18.64 -31.64 -1.59
C GLY A 6 18.98 -30.43 -2.49
N TYR A 7 18.30 -29.29 -2.32
CA TYR A 7 18.48 -28.11 -3.16
C TYR A 7 19.76 -27.35 -2.78
N LYS A 8 20.71 -27.30 -3.72
CA LYS A 8 22.03 -26.67 -3.51
C LYS A 8 22.04 -25.22 -4.00
N HIS A 9 21.70 -24.25 -3.14
CA HIS A 9 21.59 -22.82 -3.50
C HIS A 9 22.86 -22.17 -4.09
N LYS A 10 24.05 -22.76 -3.91
CA LYS A 10 25.32 -22.27 -4.49
C LYS A 10 25.56 -22.72 -5.94
N ARG A 11 24.72 -23.61 -6.47
CA ARG A 11 24.79 -24.02 -7.88
C ARG A 11 23.83 -23.17 -8.70
N GLN A 12 24.15 -22.99 -9.97
CA GLN A 12 23.22 -22.43 -10.94
C GLN A 12 22.15 -23.48 -11.23
N HIS A 13 20.88 -23.10 -11.08
CA HIS A 13 19.72 -23.92 -11.40
C HIS A 13 18.88 -23.19 -12.43
N HIS A 14 18.16 -23.94 -13.25
CA HIS A 14 17.11 -23.36 -14.07
C HIS A 14 15.96 -22.88 -13.17
N TYR A 15 15.24 -21.81 -13.53
CA TYR A 15 14.21 -21.24 -12.65
C TYR A 15 13.08 -22.24 -12.33
N SER A 16 12.84 -23.22 -13.21
CA SER A 16 11.86 -24.30 -12.99
C SER A 16 12.27 -25.31 -11.92
N GLU A 17 13.54 -25.33 -11.53
CA GLU A 17 14.10 -26.23 -10.51
C GLU A 17 14.09 -25.58 -9.11
N ILE A 18 13.77 -24.29 -9.03
CA ILE A 18 13.67 -23.59 -7.75
C ILE A 18 12.44 -24.14 -7.00
N PRO A 19 12.63 -24.70 -5.80
CA PRO A 19 11.52 -25.27 -5.06
C PRO A 19 10.56 -24.17 -4.61
N PHE A 20 9.27 -24.48 -4.62
CA PHE A 20 8.26 -23.59 -4.05
C PHE A 20 8.51 -23.36 -2.56
N LEU A 21 8.44 -22.10 -2.13
CA LEU A 21 8.54 -21.73 -0.73
C LEU A 21 7.12 -21.61 -0.13
N PRO A 22 6.81 -22.34 0.96
CA PRO A 22 5.53 -22.16 1.64
C PRO A 22 5.38 -20.73 2.14
N VAL A 23 4.29 -20.05 1.74
CA VAL A 23 4.02 -18.65 2.14
C VAL A 23 3.94 -18.47 3.66
N ARG A 24 3.60 -19.53 4.41
CA ARG A 24 3.55 -19.53 5.87
C ARG A 24 4.89 -19.21 6.52
N LEU A 25 6.02 -19.42 5.82
CA LEU A 25 7.35 -19.09 6.35
C LEU A 25 7.46 -17.61 6.74
N PHE A 26 6.84 -16.70 5.99
CA PHE A 26 6.82 -15.26 6.30
C PHE A 26 6.04 -14.90 7.59
N LYS A 27 5.23 -15.82 8.12
CA LYS A 27 4.55 -15.69 9.43
C LYS A 27 5.36 -16.31 10.58
N MET A 28 6.28 -17.20 10.25
CA MET A 28 7.04 -18.01 11.22
C MET A 28 8.43 -17.44 11.49
N PHE A 29 9.05 -16.81 10.48
CA PHE A 29 10.43 -16.33 10.53
C PHE A 29 10.54 -14.91 9.99
N ASP A 30 11.51 -14.17 10.50
CA ASP A 30 11.89 -12.88 9.94
C ASP A 30 12.86 -13.12 8.76
N LEU A 31 12.33 -13.20 7.55
CA LEU A 31 13.09 -13.46 6.33
C LEU A 31 13.52 -12.16 5.66
N TYR A 32 14.82 -11.89 5.62
CA TYR A 32 15.42 -10.74 4.93
C TYR A 32 16.82 -11.10 4.40
N SER A 33 17.22 -10.46 3.30
CA SER A 33 18.49 -10.69 2.60
C SER A 33 19.49 -9.53 2.74
N VAL A 34 19.23 -8.61 3.67
CA VAL A 34 20.05 -7.44 3.97
C VAL A 34 20.41 -7.41 5.46
N PRO A 35 21.47 -6.70 5.88
CA PRO A 35 21.74 -6.46 7.28
C PRO A 35 20.53 -5.86 8.00
N LYS A 36 20.26 -6.29 9.24
CA LYS A 36 19.10 -5.82 10.01
C LYS A 36 19.09 -4.30 10.19
N GLY A 37 20.26 -3.66 10.25
CA GLY A 37 20.40 -2.20 10.36
C GLY A 37 19.96 -1.43 9.12
N ASP A 38 19.88 -2.08 7.95
CA ASP A 38 19.51 -1.45 6.69
C ASP A 38 17.99 -1.51 6.43
N ILE A 39 17.25 -2.22 7.28
CA ILE A 39 15.79 -2.31 7.20
C ILE A 39 15.19 -0.97 7.64
N VAL A 40 14.55 -0.27 6.71
CA VAL A 40 13.91 1.04 6.97
C VAL A 40 12.41 0.92 7.19
N LYS A 41 11.79 -0.19 6.74
CA LYS A 41 10.34 -0.40 6.83
C LYS A 41 10.01 -1.88 6.93
N THR A 42 9.03 -2.20 7.77
CA THR A 42 8.43 -3.54 7.87
C THR A 42 6.95 -3.45 7.53
N MET A 43 6.50 -4.22 6.54
CA MET A 43 5.09 -4.35 6.18
C MET A 43 4.52 -5.63 6.78
N THR A 44 3.29 -5.54 7.31
CA THR A 44 2.57 -6.69 7.87
C THR A 44 1.27 -6.95 7.14
N SER A 45 0.85 -8.22 7.07
CA SER A 45 -0.52 -8.55 6.68
C SER A 45 -1.52 -8.01 7.70
N SER A 46 -2.77 -7.77 7.28
CA SER A 46 -3.87 -7.27 8.12
C SER A 46 -4.18 -8.10 9.36
N GLY A 47 -3.77 -9.38 9.40
CA GLY A 47 -3.95 -10.27 10.54
C GLY A 47 -5.40 -10.69 10.71
N THR A 48 -5.64 -11.99 10.77
CA THR A 48 -6.93 -12.55 11.22
C THR A 48 -6.80 -12.85 12.71
N SER A 49 -7.86 -12.58 13.49
CA SER A 49 -7.87 -12.76 14.95
C SER A 49 -7.21 -14.08 15.38
N GLY A 50 -6.18 -14.00 16.23
CA GLY A 50 -5.49 -15.16 16.82
C GLY A 50 -4.29 -15.73 16.04
N GLN A 51 -3.86 -15.14 14.91
CA GLN A 51 -2.71 -15.64 14.14
C GLN A 51 -1.57 -14.62 13.94
N ASN A 52 -0.34 -15.15 13.85
CA ASN A 52 0.83 -14.38 13.41
C ASN A 52 0.60 -13.76 12.02
N VAL A 53 0.97 -12.49 11.88
CA VAL A 53 0.98 -11.77 10.61
C VAL A 53 2.22 -12.13 9.79
N SER A 54 2.11 -12.11 8.46
CA SER A 54 3.30 -12.20 7.61
C SER A 54 4.06 -10.88 7.67
N LYS A 55 5.38 -10.92 7.67
CA LYS A 55 6.24 -9.72 7.63
C LYS A 55 7.06 -9.67 6.35
N ILE A 56 7.16 -8.48 5.77
CA ILE A 56 8.04 -8.19 4.64
C ILE A 56 8.92 -7.00 5.03
N PHE A 57 10.23 -7.19 4.98
CA PHE A 57 11.21 -6.20 5.36
C PHE A 57 11.74 -5.50 4.11
N LEU A 58 11.80 -4.18 4.15
CA LEU A 58 12.25 -3.34 3.05
C LEU A 58 13.44 -2.53 3.49
N ASP A 59 14.50 -2.59 2.70
CA ASP A 59 15.57 -1.60 2.73
C ASP A 59 15.14 -0.33 1.97
N LYS A 60 16.03 0.67 1.99
CA LYS A 60 15.78 1.95 1.35
C LYS A 60 15.60 1.84 -0.17
N GLU A 61 16.40 1.00 -0.83
CA GLU A 61 16.35 0.83 -2.28
C GLU A 61 15.04 0.17 -2.72
N THR A 62 14.64 -0.91 -2.06
CA THR A 62 13.40 -1.63 -2.35
C THR A 62 12.18 -0.74 -2.11
N ALA A 63 12.15 0.02 -1.01
CA ALA A 63 11.07 0.96 -0.73
C ALA A 63 10.97 2.08 -1.79
N LEU A 64 12.10 2.58 -2.28
CA LEU A 64 12.15 3.55 -3.36
C LEU A 64 11.64 2.95 -4.68
N ASN A 65 12.05 1.72 -5.00
CA ASN A 65 11.64 1.03 -6.22
C ASN A 65 10.13 0.72 -6.22
N GLN A 66 9.55 0.34 -5.07
CA GLN A 66 8.09 0.21 -4.92
C GLN A 66 7.37 1.53 -5.22
N SER A 67 7.88 2.65 -4.71
CA SER A 67 7.29 3.98 -4.92
C SER A 67 7.38 4.42 -6.40
N LYS A 68 8.52 4.14 -7.06
CA LYS A 68 8.72 4.38 -8.49
C LYS A 68 7.77 3.53 -9.35
N ALA A 69 7.62 2.25 -9.02
CA ALA A 69 6.72 1.35 -9.73
C ALA A 69 5.26 1.82 -9.61
N LEU A 70 4.80 2.15 -8.39
CA LEU A 70 3.47 2.71 -8.17
C LEU A 70 3.26 3.99 -8.98
N THR A 71 4.23 4.90 -8.96
CA THR A 71 4.17 6.15 -9.75
C THR A 71 4.05 5.86 -11.24
N LYS A 72 4.86 4.95 -11.77
CA LYS A 72 4.84 4.60 -13.20
C LYS A 72 3.49 4.00 -13.60
N ILE A 73 2.95 3.07 -12.82
CA ILE A 73 1.65 2.44 -13.06
C ILE A 73 0.54 3.48 -13.01
N VAL A 74 0.45 4.28 -11.96
CA VAL A 74 -0.65 5.25 -11.82
C VAL A 74 -0.56 6.35 -12.89
N SER A 75 0.65 6.76 -13.27
CA SER A 75 0.84 7.75 -14.33
C SER A 75 0.39 7.28 -15.71
N THR A 76 0.28 5.97 -15.99
CA THR A 76 -0.35 5.52 -17.25
C THR A 76 -1.84 5.81 -17.29
N TYR A 77 -2.48 5.99 -16.13
CA TYR A 77 -3.90 6.29 -16.02
C TYR A 77 -4.16 7.78 -15.80
N LEU A 78 -3.47 8.43 -14.86
CA LEU A 78 -3.71 9.82 -14.46
C LEU A 78 -2.85 10.83 -15.23
N GLY A 79 -1.81 10.38 -15.93
CA GLY A 79 -0.78 11.24 -16.50
C GLY A 79 0.34 11.56 -15.50
N SER A 80 1.25 12.44 -15.90
CA SER A 80 2.42 12.83 -15.09
C SER A 80 2.13 13.94 -14.08
N LYS A 81 1.02 14.67 -14.24
CA LYS A 81 0.64 15.77 -13.37
C LYS A 81 -0.25 15.28 -12.23
N ARG A 82 -0.01 15.80 -11.03
CA ARG A 82 -0.93 15.62 -9.89
C ARG A 82 -2.27 16.30 -10.21
N THR A 83 -3.36 15.73 -9.71
CA THR A 83 -4.73 16.17 -10.00
C THR A 83 -5.51 16.47 -8.71
N PRO A 84 -6.50 17.38 -8.72
CA PRO A 84 -7.40 17.55 -7.57
C PRO A 84 -7.97 16.20 -7.14
N MET A 85 -8.03 15.93 -5.84
CA MET A 85 -8.34 14.58 -5.33
C MET A 85 -9.48 14.59 -4.32
N ILE A 86 -10.45 13.70 -4.53
CA ILE A 86 -11.51 13.39 -3.58
C ILE A 86 -11.21 12.02 -2.97
N ILE A 87 -11.10 11.97 -1.66
CA ILE A 87 -10.92 10.74 -0.90
C ILE A 87 -12.29 10.34 -0.36
N ILE A 88 -12.81 9.18 -0.76
CA ILE A 88 -14.06 8.62 -0.24
C ILE A 88 -13.78 7.96 1.11
N ASP A 89 -13.57 8.82 2.10
CA ASP A 89 -13.25 8.49 3.48
C ASP A 89 -13.47 9.72 4.37
N SER A 90 -13.27 9.57 5.67
CA SER A 90 -13.21 10.66 6.63
C SER A 90 -11.77 10.92 7.09
N PRO A 91 -11.44 12.13 7.57
CA PRO A 91 -10.11 12.43 8.11
C PRO A 91 -9.70 11.54 9.29
N ALA A 92 -10.65 10.89 9.97
CA ALA A 92 -10.42 10.05 11.14
C ALA A 92 -9.57 8.80 10.82
N VAL A 93 -9.59 8.32 9.56
CA VAL A 93 -8.82 7.15 9.10
C VAL A 93 -7.31 7.28 9.31
N LEU A 94 -6.79 8.52 9.33
CA LEU A 94 -5.37 8.79 9.55
C LEU A 94 -5.01 9.06 11.02
N LYS A 95 -6.00 9.40 11.87
CA LYS A 95 -5.77 9.73 13.29
C LYS A 95 -5.47 8.48 14.12
N ASN A 96 -5.98 7.33 13.70
CA ASN A 96 -5.92 6.12 14.52
C ASN A 96 -4.62 5.33 14.28
N ARG A 97 -3.52 5.72 14.94
CA ARG A 97 -2.18 5.10 14.80
C ARG A 97 -2.15 3.58 15.09
N LYS A 98 -3.07 3.06 15.90
CA LYS A 98 -3.22 1.61 16.14
C LYS A 98 -3.90 0.88 14.98
N MET A 99 -4.58 1.63 14.10
CA MET A 99 -5.14 1.18 12.84
C MET A 99 -4.40 1.85 11.67
N PHE A 100 -3.09 1.63 11.55
CA PHE A 100 -2.46 1.69 10.22
C PHE A 100 -2.96 0.50 9.39
N SER A 101 -4.25 0.54 9.10
CA SER A 101 -4.99 -0.44 8.34
C SER A 101 -4.58 -0.33 6.88
N ALA A 102 -4.85 -1.38 6.10
CA ALA A 102 -4.69 -1.34 4.65
C ALA A 102 -5.40 -0.12 4.03
N ARG A 103 -6.48 0.34 4.66
CA ARG A 103 -7.25 1.54 4.32
C ARG A 103 -6.41 2.82 4.39
N GLY A 104 -5.84 3.12 5.56
CA GLY A 104 -4.99 4.31 5.75
C GLY A 104 -3.72 4.26 4.89
N ALA A 105 -3.12 3.08 4.76
CA ALA A 105 -1.95 2.89 3.89
C ALA A 105 -2.28 3.16 2.41
N GLY A 106 -3.44 2.70 1.93
CA GLY A 106 -3.94 2.98 0.58
C GLY A 106 -4.12 4.48 0.35
N ILE A 107 -4.84 5.17 1.24
CA ILE A 107 -5.09 6.61 1.13
C ILE A 107 -3.78 7.40 1.07
N LEU A 108 -2.82 7.08 1.94
CA LEU A 108 -1.52 7.75 1.95
C LEU A 108 -0.71 7.44 0.69
N GLY A 109 -0.72 6.18 0.24
CA GLY A 109 -0.02 5.74 -0.96
C GLY A 109 -0.49 6.45 -2.22
N PHE A 110 -1.81 6.64 -2.37
CA PHE A 110 -2.38 7.34 -3.53
C PHE A 110 -2.45 8.87 -3.37
N SER A 111 -2.35 9.39 -2.15
CA SER A 111 -2.35 10.84 -1.87
C SER A 111 -1.23 11.61 -2.58
N ILE A 112 -0.13 10.94 -2.95
CA ILE A 112 0.98 11.58 -3.68
C ILE A 112 0.57 12.06 -5.07
N PHE A 113 -0.48 11.46 -5.65
CA PHE A 113 -1.03 11.83 -6.97
C PHE A 113 -2.05 12.96 -6.88
N GLY A 114 -2.60 13.22 -5.69
CA GLY A 114 -3.60 14.26 -5.46
C GLY A 114 -2.96 15.63 -5.20
N THR A 115 -3.56 16.73 -5.66
CA THR A 115 -3.24 18.10 -5.24
C THR A 115 -4.15 18.51 -4.08
N LYS A 116 -4.97 19.56 -4.22
CA LYS A 116 -5.96 19.98 -3.22
C LYS A 116 -6.85 18.76 -2.91
N ARG A 117 -6.73 18.23 -1.69
CA ARG A 117 -7.42 17.00 -1.26
C ARG A 117 -8.61 17.37 -0.41
N ILE A 118 -9.75 16.74 -0.67
CA ILE A 118 -10.89 16.74 0.25
C ILE A 118 -11.23 15.32 0.67
N TYR A 119 -11.78 15.19 1.87
CA TYR A 119 -12.45 13.98 2.33
C TYR A 119 -13.94 14.14 2.05
N ALA A 120 -14.54 13.14 1.39
CA ALA A 120 -15.94 13.15 1.01
C ALA A 120 -16.87 12.83 2.19
N LEU A 121 -16.37 12.14 3.22
CA LEU A 121 -17.17 11.73 4.37
C LEU A 121 -16.78 12.51 5.63
N ASP A 122 -17.75 12.72 6.50
CA ASP A 122 -17.53 13.29 7.84
C ASP A 122 -17.15 12.22 8.87
N GLU A 123 -17.03 12.60 10.16
CA GLU A 123 -16.69 11.65 11.22
C GLU A 123 -17.79 10.60 11.50
N ASN A 124 -19.03 10.86 11.07
CA ASN A 124 -20.17 9.94 11.14
C ASN A 124 -20.29 9.05 9.89
N MET A 125 -19.35 9.15 8.94
CA MET A 125 -19.36 8.45 7.66
C MET A 125 -20.48 8.89 6.70
N GLU A 126 -21.02 10.10 6.90
CA GLU A 126 -22.02 10.71 6.04
C GLU A 126 -21.38 11.55 4.94
N LEU A 127 -22.03 11.62 3.78
CA LEU A 127 -21.50 12.31 2.61
C LEU A 127 -21.62 13.83 2.77
N LYS A 128 -20.50 14.54 2.64
CA LYS A 128 -20.43 16.00 2.66
C LYS A 128 -20.72 16.57 1.27
N VAL A 129 -21.99 16.50 0.87
CA VAL A 129 -22.46 16.83 -0.49
C VAL A 129 -22.03 18.23 -0.92
N ASP A 130 -22.23 19.23 -0.06
CA ASP A 130 -21.89 20.63 -0.37
C ASP A 130 -20.39 20.84 -0.62
N ASP A 131 -19.53 20.21 0.19
CA ASP A 131 -18.07 20.25 0.01
C ASP A 131 -17.65 19.63 -1.32
N ILE A 132 -18.28 18.52 -1.70
CA ILE A 132 -17.98 17.81 -2.94
C ILE A 132 -18.40 18.66 -4.14
N LEU A 133 -19.61 19.22 -4.12
CA LEU A 133 -20.12 20.08 -5.20
C LEU A 133 -19.25 21.33 -5.35
N ALA A 134 -18.92 22.00 -4.24
CA ALA A 134 -18.03 23.16 -4.25
C ALA A 134 -16.63 22.80 -4.80
N PHE A 135 -16.09 21.64 -4.43
CA PHE A 135 -14.81 21.18 -4.94
C PHE A 135 -14.86 20.84 -6.44
N MET A 136 -15.94 20.22 -6.92
CA MET A 136 -16.14 19.95 -8.34
C MET A 136 -16.24 21.25 -9.13
N GLN A 137 -17.00 22.23 -8.65
CA GLN A 137 -17.12 23.55 -9.29
C GLN A 137 -15.77 24.28 -9.37
N GLN A 138 -14.98 24.28 -8.29
CA GLN A 138 -13.63 24.87 -8.28
C GLN A 138 -12.65 24.17 -9.24
N ASN A 139 -12.95 22.95 -9.67
CA ASN A 139 -12.08 22.13 -10.51
C ASN A 139 -12.77 21.67 -11.80
N GLU A 140 -13.78 22.39 -12.29
CA GLU A 140 -14.66 21.97 -13.40
C GLU A 140 -13.91 21.59 -14.69
N ASN A 141 -12.77 22.22 -14.95
CA ASN A 141 -11.92 21.96 -16.13
C ASN A 141 -10.72 21.04 -15.85
N ASN A 142 -10.64 20.46 -14.66
CA ASN A 142 -9.58 19.56 -14.26
C ASN A 142 -10.10 18.15 -14.12
N ARG A 143 -9.28 17.17 -14.50
CA ARG A 143 -9.54 15.77 -14.14
C ARG A 143 -9.44 15.63 -12.62
N ILE A 144 -10.50 15.14 -11.99
CA ILE A 144 -10.54 14.86 -10.55
C ILE A 144 -10.19 13.38 -10.32
N PHE A 145 -9.23 13.13 -9.43
CA PHE A 145 -8.89 11.77 -9.00
C PHE A 145 -9.74 11.40 -7.77
N ILE A 146 -10.62 10.43 -7.94
CA ILE A 146 -11.44 9.88 -6.85
C ILE A 146 -10.81 8.58 -6.38
N PHE A 147 -10.53 8.48 -5.07
CA PHE A 147 -9.98 7.28 -4.47
C PHE A 147 -10.77 6.89 -3.23
N GLY A 148 -11.07 5.60 -3.08
CA GLY A 148 -11.82 5.07 -1.95
C GLY A 148 -11.85 3.55 -1.97
N PHE A 149 -12.51 2.97 -0.97
CA PHE A 149 -12.74 1.55 -0.87
C PHE A 149 -14.21 1.25 -1.17
N THR A 150 -14.47 0.19 -1.92
CA THR A 150 -15.84 -0.20 -2.30
C THR A 150 -16.62 -0.87 -1.16
N PHE A 151 -15.93 -1.29 -0.10
CA PHE A 151 -16.54 -1.92 1.07
C PHE A 151 -15.71 -1.62 2.33
N MET A 152 -16.41 -1.43 3.46
CA MET A 152 -15.81 -1.16 4.77
C MET A 152 -16.29 -2.23 5.75
N ILE A 153 -15.35 -2.89 6.44
CA ILE A 153 -15.58 -3.89 7.49
C ILE A 153 -15.35 -3.24 8.85
#